data_AF-D4BIU5-F1
#
_entry.id   AF-D4BIU5-F1
#
_cell.length_a   1.000
_cell.length_b   1.000
_cell.length_c   1.000
_cell.angle_alpha   90.00
_cell.angle_beta   90.00
_cell.angle_gamma   90.00
#
_symmetry.space_group_name_H-M   'P 1'
#
loop_
_entity.id
_entity.type
_entity.pdbx_description
1 polymer ?
#
loop_
_entity_poly.entity_id
_entity_poly.type
_entity_poly.pdbx_seq_one_letter_code
_entity_poly.pdbx_strand_id
1 'polypeptide(L)'
;MKLIIKQYLSSLKERSELDVILPSLLSQMGLNVFARPIRGTNEYGVDIAAVGKINQDKECVYLFSVKSGNLTRSTWHSGATDQTLRPSLESILDSYIPHRLPPEHKNKPVVICLCFGGDIQTNVRQEVTGFTNKYTTDNISFEEWNGDKLSDLITEYLLNEDLLPKNWQSLLRKSIALLDEPTSSHQNFRKLVLEISKTIGEDDKSQVRFINTINICLWILYSWCRDENNIESAYISAESAILYVWDAINKNFTLKQKNSFDELISTYQKISEEYVQKCILPFCKNLHAISRAINTRCSIDLNIKLFDILGRVAIHAEWLLYRLQKSHIEFPPSEGENQEQLEIRNQIERISKTIQELVSKNPLLLSPYKDDQAIDISLAAHILLQNSNNDVFLQDWIKNLADRIMFAYKAHIPSIYMHTTTLRNYEEILEYKNDDNHELLREKYTQGSILYPALMILAETLKNSELKADLVEFCTENLKHCTLQYWFPNHTSESYYYNNKEIHGSAFSEITETQYFSIPDILLECKSSSIDNLSAIKYGYAPLLLVASRHYRYPVPLHFFTAIIEDSLDTNKL
;
A
#
# COMPACT_ATOMS: atom_id res chain seq x y z
N MET A 1 3.34 -17.81 -21.30
CA MET A 1 3.35 -16.44 -20.75
C MET A 1 2.42 -15.53 -21.54
N LYS A 2 2.53 -15.47 -22.87
CA LYS A 2 1.61 -14.72 -23.75
C LYS A 2 0.12 -14.85 -23.42
N LEU A 3 -0.38 -16.07 -23.15
CA LEU A 3 -1.78 -16.27 -22.74
C LEU A 3 -2.14 -15.58 -21.42
N ILE A 4 -1.25 -15.64 -20.42
CA ILE A 4 -1.44 -14.98 -19.12
C ILE A 4 -1.46 -13.45 -19.28
N ILE A 5 -0.58 -12.92 -20.14
CA ILE A 5 -0.50 -11.48 -20.43
C ILE A 5 -1.72 -11.03 -21.24
N LYS A 6 -2.17 -11.82 -22.22
CA LYS A 6 -3.37 -11.53 -23.01
C LYS A 6 -4.60 -11.49 -22.09
N GLN A 7 -4.72 -12.47 -21.20
CA GLN A 7 -5.81 -12.51 -20.22
C GLN A 7 -5.74 -11.31 -19.27
N TYR A 8 -4.54 -11.00 -18.76
CA TYR A 8 -4.26 -9.78 -18.00
C TYR A 8 -4.75 -8.52 -18.73
N LEU A 9 -4.33 -8.30 -19.98
CA LEU A 9 -4.73 -7.13 -20.78
C LEU A 9 -6.24 -7.07 -21.04
N SER A 10 -6.87 -8.21 -21.25
CA SER A 10 -8.32 -8.30 -21.44
C SER A 10 -9.11 -8.02 -20.16
N SER A 11 -8.52 -8.29 -18.99
CA SER A 11 -9.13 -8.07 -17.67
C SER A 11 -9.06 -6.61 -17.19
N LEU A 12 -8.33 -5.74 -17.92
CA LEU A 12 -8.15 -4.34 -17.53
C LEU A 12 -9.48 -3.58 -17.65
N LYS A 13 -10.04 -3.24 -16.49
CA LYS A 13 -11.34 -2.55 -16.37
C LYS A 13 -11.19 -1.04 -16.38
N GLU A 14 -10.04 -0.54 -15.93
CA GLU A 14 -9.77 0.89 -15.91
C GLU A 14 -8.71 1.29 -16.94
N ARG A 15 -8.94 2.44 -17.58
CA ARG A 15 -7.94 3.14 -18.41
C ARG A 15 -6.62 3.34 -17.67
N SER A 16 -6.71 3.65 -16.37
CA SER A 16 -5.59 3.93 -15.47
C SER A 16 -4.59 2.78 -15.32
N GLU A 17 -4.94 1.57 -15.75
CA GLU A 17 -4.09 0.38 -15.67
C GLU A 17 -3.18 0.26 -16.91
N LEU A 18 -3.73 0.53 -18.10
CA LEU A 18 -2.94 0.64 -19.34
C LEU A 18 -2.00 1.84 -19.29
N ASP A 19 -2.45 2.95 -18.70
CA ASP A 19 -1.64 4.17 -18.55
C ASP A 19 -0.38 3.97 -17.71
N VAL A 20 -0.34 2.94 -16.84
CA VAL A 20 0.86 2.61 -16.05
C VAL A 20 1.85 1.77 -16.87
N ILE A 21 1.37 0.82 -17.67
CA ILE A 21 2.26 -0.09 -18.42
C ILE A 21 2.77 0.55 -19.71
N LEU A 22 1.92 1.31 -20.40
CA LEU A 22 2.21 1.80 -21.75
C LEU A 22 3.44 2.73 -21.79
N PRO A 23 3.63 3.71 -20.88
CA PRO A 23 4.84 4.53 -20.88
C PRO A 23 6.13 3.73 -20.70
N SER A 24 6.08 2.73 -19.81
CA SER A 24 7.20 1.82 -19.55
C SER A 24 7.50 0.94 -20.77
N LEU A 25 6.47 0.40 -21.42
CA LEU A 25 6.57 -0.37 -22.65
C LEU A 25 7.21 0.47 -23.77
N LEU A 26 6.67 1.65 -24.03
CA LEU A 26 7.15 2.56 -25.07
C LEU A 26 8.61 2.95 -24.84
N SER A 27 8.98 3.20 -23.59
CA SER A 27 10.37 3.50 -23.22
C SER A 27 11.32 2.32 -23.48
N GLN A 28 10.91 1.07 -23.19
CA GLN A 28 11.73 -0.11 -23.51
C GLN A 28 11.80 -0.40 -25.02
N MET A 29 10.79 0.01 -25.79
CA MET A 29 10.82 0.00 -27.26
C MET A 29 11.75 1.06 -27.85
N GLY A 30 12.35 1.92 -27.02
CA GLY A 30 13.28 2.98 -27.46
C GLY A 30 12.61 4.30 -27.81
N LEU A 31 11.36 4.52 -27.39
CA LEU A 31 10.62 5.77 -27.59
C LEU A 31 10.84 6.72 -26.41
N ASN A 32 10.85 8.02 -26.70
CA ASN A 32 10.86 9.06 -25.68
C ASN A 32 9.42 9.52 -25.38
N VAL A 33 8.92 9.21 -24.19
CA VAL A 33 7.58 9.62 -23.73
C VAL A 33 7.65 11.05 -23.21
N PHE A 34 7.01 11.99 -23.92
CA PHE A 34 7.07 13.42 -23.60
C PHE A 34 5.75 14.01 -23.08
N ALA A 35 4.64 13.26 -23.18
CA ALA A 35 3.39 13.60 -22.50
C ALA A 35 2.82 12.37 -21.78
N ARG A 36 2.37 12.58 -20.54
CA ARG A 36 1.69 11.60 -19.69
C ARG A 36 0.34 12.17 -19.24
N PRO A 37 -0.61 11.32 -18.79
CA PRO A 37 -1.89 11.79 -18.29
C PRO A 37 -1.69 12.68 -17.06
N ILE A 38 -2.37 13.84 -17.00
CA ILE A 38 -2.34 14.75 -15.84
C ILE A 38 -3.78 15.04 -15.42
N ARG A 39 -4.14 14.57 -14.21
CA ARG A 39 -5.47 14.78 -13.63
C ARG A 39 -5.84 16.27 -13.62
N GLY A 40 -7.05 16.59 -14.09
CA GLY A 40 -7.61 17.94 -14.06
C GLY A 40 -7.26 18.85 -15.24
N THR A 41 -6.49 18.38 -16.23
CA THR A 41 -6.19 19.13 -17.46
C THR A 41 -6.89 18.54 -18.68
N ASN A 42 -7.30 19.38 -19.63
CA ASN A 42 -7.88 18.90 -20.89
C ASN A 42 -6.77 18.28 -21.75
N GLU A 43 -6.84 16.95 -21.91
CA GLU A 43 -5.87 16.13 -22.64
C GLU A 43 -6.13 16.12 -24.16
N TYR A 44 -7.23 16.73 -24.62
CA TYR A 44 -7.64 16.80 -26.04
C TYR A 44 -7.58 15.43 -26.75
N GLY A 45 -7.89 14.36 -26.02
CA GLY A 45 -7.94 12.99 -26.52
C GLY A 45 -6.62 12.22 -26.55
N VAL A 46 -5.48 12.86 -26.25
CA VAL A 46 -4.16 12.21 -26.14
C VAL A 46 -3.83 11.88 -24.70
N ASP A 47 -3.68 10.59 -24.40
CA ASP A 47 -3.38 10.12 -23.05
C ASP A 47 -1.88 10.02 -22.84
N ILE A 48 -1.19 9.47 -23.85
CA ILE A 48 0.25 9.31 -23.87
C ILE A 48 0.77 9.78 -25.22
N ALA A 49 1.84 10.59 -25.20
CA ALA A 49 2.54 10.99 -26.40
C ALA A 49 4.01 10.57 -26.32
N ALA A 50 4.49 9.92 -27.36
CA ALA A 50 5.86 9.46 -27.46
C ALA A 50 6.44 9.76 -28.85
N VAL A 51 7.76 9.90 -28.92
CA VAL A 51 8.48 10.14 -30.19
C VAL A 51 9.60 9.13 -30.34
N GLY A 52 9.80 8.62 -31.55
CA GLY A 52 10.91 7.74 -31.88
C GLY A 52 10.59 6.87 -33.09
N LYS A 53 11.18 5.67 -33.16
CA LYS A 53 11.04 4.78 -34.31
C LYS A 53 10.47 3.43 -33.88
N ILE A 54 9.31 3.06 -34.42
CA ILE A 54 8.73 1.72 -34.31
C ILE A 54 8.63 1.14 -35.71
N ASN A 55 9.47 0.15 -36.04
CA ASN A 55 9.44 -0.59 -37.31
C ASN A 55 9.53 0.25 -38.61
N GLN A 56 9.74 1.57 -38.52
CA GLN A 56 9.88 2.51 -39.63
C GLN A 56 11.26 3.19 -39.60
N ASP A 57 11.81 3.51 -40.77
CA ASP A 57 13.11 4.20 -40.89
C ASP A 57 13.08 5.65 -40.39
N LYS A 58 11.88 6.26 -40.37
CA LYS A 58 11.66 7.65 -39.97
C LYS A 58 11.18 7.75 -38.53
N GLU A 59 11.56 8.84 -37.89
CA GLU A 59 11.11 9.18 -36.54
C GLU A 59 9.69 9.77 -36.60
N CYS A 60 8.77 9.18 -35.83
CA CYS A 60 7.36 9.53 -35.83
C CYS A 60 6.91 9.94 -34.43
N VAL A 61 5.85 10.74 -34.37
CA VAL A 61 5.12 11.04 -33.14
C VAL A 61 3.97 10.04 -33.00
N TYR A 62 3.93 9.32 -31.90
CA TYR A 62 2.88 8.38 -31.55
C TYR A 62 1.97 9.03 -30.51
N LEU A 63 0.70 9.23 -30.86
CA LEU A 63 -0.33 9.80 -29.98
C LEU A 63 -1.31 8.69 -29.61
N PHE A 64 -1.29 8.27 -28.35
CA PHE A 64 -2.12 7.17 -27.86
C PHE A 64 -3.42 7.70 -27.26
N SER A 65 -4.53 7.16 -27.72
CA SER A 65 -5.82 7.27 -27.06
C SER A 65 -6.17 5.90 -26.48
N VAL A 66 -6.13 5.80 -25.15
CA VAL A 66 -6.24 4.58 -24.35
C VAL A 66 -7.68 4.41 -23.88
N LYS A 67 -8.24 3.21 -24.10
CA LYS A 67 -9.55 2.78 -23.61
C LYS A 67 -9.46 1.36 -23.02
N SER A 68 -10.34 1.05 -22.08
CA SER A 68 -10.39 -0.25 -21.38
C SER A 68 -11.29 -1.26 -22.11
N GLY A 69 -10.94 -2.54 -22.06
CA GLY A 69 -11.74 -3.64 -22.60
C GLY A 69 -11.92 -3.66 -24.14
N ASN A 70 -13.03 -4.24 -24.59
CA ASN A 70 -13.37 -4.35 -26.02
C ASN A 70 -13.95 -3.05 -26.58
N LEU A 71 -13.59 -2.72 -27.82
CA LEU A 71 -14.22 -1.61 -28.53
C LEU A 71 -15.58 -2.07 -29.09
N THR A 72 -16.64 -1.57 -28.49
CA THR A 72 -18.05 -1.77 -28.85
C THR A 72 -18.63 -0.53 -29.52
N ARG A 73 -19.85 -0.63 -30.05
CA ARG A 73 -20.58 0.50 -30.63
C ARG A 73 -20.81 1.66 -29.63
N SER A 74 -21.07 1.35 -28.36
CA SER A 74 -21.24 2.38 -27.33
C SER A 74 -19.93 3.10 -27.06
N THR A 75 -18.83 2.36 -26.85
CA THR A 75 -17.49 2.93 -26.63
C THR A 75 -16.90 3.61 -27.87
N TRP A 76 -17.54 3.51 -29.04
CA TRP A 76 -17.14 4.22 -30.26
C TRP A 76 -17.95 5.50 -30.51
N HIS A 77 -19.27 5.50 -30.26
CA HIS A 77 -20.17 6.61 -30.65
C HIS A 77 -21.02 7.22 -29.54
N SER A 78 -21.35 6.52 -28.45
CA SER A 78 -22.36 7.03 -27.51
C SER A 78 -21.76 8.06 -26.56
N GLY A 79 -21.84 9.35 -26.91
CA GLY A 79 -21.27 10.51 -26.20
C GLY A 79 -21.81 10.83 -24.81
N ALA A 80 -22.28 9.82 -24.06
CA ALA A 80 -22.76 9.97 -22.68
C ALA A 80 -21.69 9.69 -21.61
N THR A 81 -20.47 9.30 -22.00
CA THR A 81 -19.37 8.97 -21.07
C THR A 81 -18.00 9.32 -21.67
N ASP A 82 -17.03 9.67 -20.83
CA ASP A 82 -15.62 9.94 -21.20
C ASP A 82 -14.87 8.72 -21.79
N GLN A 83 -15.56 7.58 -21.90
CA GLN A 83 -15.09 6.30 -22.42
C GLN A 83 -15.24 6.16 -23.94
N THR A 84 -15.79 7.15 -24.66
CA THR A 84 -15.91 7.07 -26.13
C THR A 84 -14.61 7.41 -26.84
N LEU A 85 -14.22 6.59 -27.82
CA LEU A 85 -12.95 6.75 -28.54
C LEU A 85 -13.03 7.78 -29.68
N ARG A 86 -14.08 7.77 -30.50
CA ARG A 86 -14.17 8.67 -31.67
C ARG A 86 -14.04 10.16 -31.31
N PRO A 87 -14.72 10.71 -30.29
CA PRO A 87 -14.57 12.12 -29.93
C PRO A 87 -13.14 12.46 -29.47
N SER A 88 -12.46 11.51 -28.81
CA SER A 88 -11.04 11.66 -28.47
C SER A 88 -10.20 11.77 -29.74
N LEU A 89 -10.40 10.89 -30.74
CA LEU A 89 -9.68 10.96 -32.02
C LEU A 89 -9.96 12.26 -32.80
N GLU A 90 -11.20 12.72 -32.82
CA GLU A 90 -11.58 14.00 -33.43
C GLU A 90 -10.88 15.17 -32.70
N SER A 91 -10.80 15.14 -31.37
CA SER A 91 -10.07 16.15 -30.58
C SER A 91 -8.55 16.14 -30.87
N ILE A 92 -7.96 14.97 -31.10
CA ILE A 92 -6.54 14.86 -31.49
C ILE A 92 -6.30 15.59 -32.82
N LEU A 93 -7.16 15.35 -33.80
CA LEU A 93 -7.07 15.91 -35.15
C LEU A 93 -7.30 17.43 -35.14
N ASP A 94 -8.36 17.88 -34.48
CA ASP A 94 -8.83 19.26 -34.57
C ASP A 94 -8.09 20.20 -33.60
N SER A 95 -7.68 19.68 -32.44
CA SER A 95 -7.13 20.49 -31.35
C SER A 95 -5.68 20.15 -31.03
N TYR A 96 -5.36 18.87 -30.80
CA TYR A 96 -4.04 18.51 -30.27
C TYR A 96 -2.92 18.72 -31.30
N ILE A 97 -3.04 18.13 -32.49
CA ILE A 97 -2.02 18.22 -33.54
C ILE A 97 -1.75 19.69 -33.94
N PRO A 98 -2.77 20.54 -34.20
CA PRO A 98 -2.50 21.90 -34.65
C PRO A 98 -1.97 22.83 -33.55
N HIS A 99 -2.40 22.65 -32.28
CA HIS A 99 -2.19 23.65 -31.23
C HIS A 99 -1.30 23.20 -30.06
N ARG A 100 -1.25 21.90 -29.74
CA ARG A 100 -0.55 21.36 -28.56
C ARG A 100 0.73 20.61 -28.87
N LEU A 101 0.93 20.16 -30.11
CA LEU A 101 2.14 19.43 -30.48
C LEU A 101 3.39 20.32 -30.32
N PRO A 102 4.43 19.87 -29.57
CA PRO A 102 5.64 20.65 -29.38
C PRO A 102 6.27 21.11 -30.71
N PRO A 103 6.81 22.35 -30.80
CA PRO A 103 7.39 22.87 -32.04
C PRO A 103 8.47 21.97 -32.66
N GLU A 104 9.25 21.31 -31.81
CA GLU A 104 10.30 20.34 -32.16
C GLU A 104 9.79 19.06 -32.85
N HIS A 105 8.47 18.81 -32.83
CA HIS A 105 7.85 17.62 -33.39
C HIS A 105 6.87 17.92 -34.53
N LYS A 106 6.60 19.20 -34.85
CA LYS A 106 5.62 19.61 -35.87
C LYS A 106 5.89 19.06 -37.28
N ASN A 107 7.15 18.83 -37.63
CA ASN A 107 7.56 18.36 -38.96
C ASN A 107 7.68 16.83 -39.05
N LYS A 108 7.35 16.10 -37.98
CA LYS A 108 7.43 14.63 -37.95
C LYS A 108 6.07 14.04 -38.34
N PRO A 109 6.02 12.89 -39.04
CA PRO A 109 4.78 12.17 -39.27
C PRO A 109 4.12 11.76 -37.95
N VAL A 110 2.79 11.82 -37.91
CA VAL A 110 1.98 11.50 -36.72
C VAL A 110 1.27 10.16 -36.92
N VAL A 111 1.38 9.29 -35.93
CA VAL A 111 0.68 8.01 -35.85
C VAL A 111 -0.29 8.07 -34.67
N ILE A 112 -1.60 8.10 -34.95
CA ILE A 112 -2.64 8.09 -33.94
C ILE A 112 -2.93 6.62 -33.58
N CYS A 113 -2.63 6.24 -32.34
CA CYS A 113 -2.73 4.87 -31.87
C CYS A 113 -4.02 4.67 -31.07
N LEU A 114 -4.91 3.83 -31.59
CA LEU A 114 -6.10 3.36 -30.88
C LEU A 114 -5.66 2.22 -29.95
N CYS A 115 -5.54 2.50 -28.65
CA CYS A 115 -4.98 1.56 -27.68
C CYS A 115 -6.07 1.02 -26.76
N PHE A 116 -6.28 -0.29 -26.76
CA PHE A 116 -7.27 -0.93 -25.89
C PHE A 116 -6.92 -2.39 -25.58
N GLY A 117 -7.26 -2.85 -24.37
CA GLY A 117 -6.86 -4.16 -23.86
C GLY A 117 -7.60 -5.35 -24.49
N GLY A 118 -8.77 -5.11 -25.10
CA GLY A 118 -9.59 -6.12 -25.78
C GLY A 118 -9.46 -6.07 -27.31
N ASP A 119 -10.53 -6.47 -27.99
CA ASP A 119 -10.65 -6.46 -29.46
C ASP A 119 -11.73 -5.50 -29.95
N ILE A 120 -11.64 -5.08 -31.21
CA ILE A 120 -12.74 -4.38 -31.88
C ILE A 120 -13.83 -5.38 -32.26
N GLN A 121 -15.03 -5.19 -31.70
CA GLN A 121 -16.19 -6.00 -32.04
C GLN A 121 -16.58 -5.84 -33.51
N THR A 122 -17.04 -6.93 -34.11
CA THR A 122 -17.43 -7.00 -35.53
C THR A 122 -18.48 -5.94 -35.90
N ASN A 123 -19.36 -5.58 -34.95
CA ASN A 123 -20.42 -4.59 -35.13
C ASN A 123 -19.93 -3.14 -35.30
N VAL A 124 -18.68 -2.83 -34.94
CA VAL A 124 -18.12 -1.47 -35.03
C VAL A 124 -16.88 -1.40 -35.92
N ARG A 125 -16.30 -2.55 -36.30
CA ARG A 125 -15.11 -2.64 -37.16
C ARG A 125 -15.23 -1.79 -38.43
N GLN A 126 -16.36 -1.88 -39.14
CA GLN A 126 -16.56 -1.11 -40.39
C GLN A 126 -16.58 0.40 -40.14
N GLU A 127 -17.19 0.85 -39.03
CA GLU A 127 -17.25 2.27 -38.65
C GLU A 127 -15.85 2.80 -38.31
N VAL A 128 -15.05 2.01 -37.57
CA VAL A 128 -13.66 2.34 -37.23
C VAL A 128 -12.79 2.43 -38.48
N THR A 129 -12.82 1.40 -39.34
CA THR A 129 -12.04 1.39 -40.58
C THR A 129 -12.43 2.53 -41.52
N GLY A 130 -13.73 2.83 -41.61
CA GLY A 130 -14.22 3.98 -42.38
C GLY A 130 -13.67 5.31 -41.86
N PHE A 131 -13.63 5.48 -40.54
CA PHE A 131 -13.06 6.67 -39.91
C PHE A 131 -11.55 6.78 -40.14
N THR A 132 -10.78 5.72 -39.84
CA THR A 132 -9.31 5.75 -39.99
C THR A 132 -8.92 6.02 -41.44
N ASN A 133 -9.58 5.38 -42.41
CA ASN A 133 -9.28 5.59 -43.83
C ASN A 133 -9.61 7.00 -44.30
N LYS A 134 -10.70 7.60 -43.78
CA LYS A 134 -11.11 8.96 -44.14
C LYS A 134 -10.11 10.02 -43.69
N TYR A 135 -9.50 9.85 -42.52
CA TYR A 135 -8.59 10.84 -41.91
C TYR A 135 -7.10 10.51 -42.09
N THR A 136 -6.77 9.40 -42.77
CA THR A 136 -5.38 9.08 -43.14
C THR A 136 -4.92 10.02 -44.26
N THR A 137 -3.74 10.62 -44.08
CA THR A 137 -3.08 11.53 -45.03
C THR A 137 -1.60 11.19 -45.14
N ASP A 138 -0.84 11.88 -46.00
CA ASP A 138 0.61 11.68 -46.12
C ASP A 138 1.39 11.89 -44.81
N ASN A 139 0.83 12.67 -43.87
CA ASN A 139 1.47 13.01 -42.59
C ASN A 139 0.76 12.43 -41.35
N ILE A 140 -0.45 11.87 -41.50
CA ILE A 140 -1.23 11.29 -40.40
C ILE A 140 -1.64 9.87 -40.76
N SER A 141 -1.30 8.92 -39.90
CA SER A 141 -1.70 7.52 -40.02
C SER A 141 -2.33 7.02 -38.73
N PHE A 142 -3.01 5.88 -38.80
CA PHE A 142 -3.65 5.26 -37.64
C PHE A 142 -3.11 3.85 -37.42
N GLU A 143 -2.91 3.47 -36.17
CA GLU A 143 -2.56 2.11 -35.78
C GLU A 143 -3.51 1.55 -34.71
N GLU A 144 -3.90 0.29 -34.88
CA GLU A 144 -4.61 -0.48 -33.87
C GLU A 144 -3.61 -1.14 -32.91
N TRP A 145 -3.76 -0.85 -31.62
CA TRP A 145 -3.02 -1.46 -30.52
C TRP A 145 -4.02 -2.19 -29.63
N ASN A 146 -4.50 -3.34 -30.13
CA ASN A 146 -5.42 -4.22 -29.41
C ASN A 146 -4.67 -5.12 -28.41
N GLY A 147 -5.43 -5.88 -27.61
CA GLY A 147 -4.87 -6.79 -26.60
C GLY A 147 -3.85 -7.80 -27.15
N ASP A 148 -4.03 -8.28 -28.38
CA ASP A 148 -3.07 -9.19 -29.02
C ASP A 148 -1.74 -8.50 -29.32
N LYS A 149 -1.76 -7.35 -30.00
CA LYS A 149 -0.55 -6.58 -30.30
C LYS A 149 0.16 -6.14 -29.03
N LEU A 150 -0.59 -5.67 -28.03
CA LEU A 150 -0.03 -5.29 -26.73
C LEU A 150 0.60 -6.50 -26.01
N SER A 151 -0.03 -7.68 -26.05
CA SER A 151 0.53 -8.89 -25.44
C SER A 151 1.85 -9.30 -26.09
N ASP A 152 1.92 -9.19 -27.42
CA ASP A 152 3.16 -9.43 -28.17
C ASP A 152 4.24 -8.42 -27.80
N LEU A 153 3.94 -7.13 -27.78
CA LEU A 153 4.89 -6.08 -27.40
C LEU A 153 5.36 -6.22 -25.94
N ILE A 154 4.47 -6.51 -25.00
CA ILE A 154 4.84 -6.75 -23.61
C ILE A 154 5.74 -7.99 -23.51
N THR A 155 5.41 -9.07 -24.23
CA THR A 155 6.24 -10.27 -24.23
C THR A 155 7.62 -10.01 -24.84
N GLU A 156 7.69 -9.22 -25.90
CA GLU A 156 8.93 -8.92 -26.64
C GLU A 156 9.82 -7.90 -25.93
N TYR A 157 9.25 -6.85 -25.34
CA TYR A 157 10.00 -5.70 -24.81
C TYR A 157 10.02 -5.62 -23.29
N LEU A 158 9.14 -6.32 -22.58
CA LEU A 158 9.09 -6.30 -21.11
C LEU A 158 9.35 -7.68 -20.47
N LEU A 159 8.99 -8.77 -21.14
CA LEU A 159 9.05 -10.14 -20.60
C LEU A 159 9.82 -11.12 -21.50
N ASN A 160 10.75 -10.61 -22.31
CA ASN A 160 11.63 -11.45 -23.12
C ASN A 160 12.59 -12.26 -22.22
N GLU A 161 13.28 -13.25 -22.78
CA GLU A 161 14.19 -14.09 -21.99
C GLU A 161 15.32 -13.30 -21.31
N ASP A 162 15.68 -12.12 -21.84
CA ASP A 162 16.69 -11.23 -21.25
C ASP A 162 16.17 -10.45 -20.02
N LEU A 163 14.86 -10.15 -19.97
CA LEU A 163 14.23 -9.37 -18.90
C LEU A 163 13.52 -10.24 -17.85
N LEU A 164 12.88 -11.33 -18.28
CA LEU A 164 12.21 -12.30 -17.40
C LEU A 164 12.54 -13.72 -17.89
N PRO A 165 13.68 -14.30 -17.47
CA PRO A 165 14.08 -15.64 -17.89
C PRO A 165 13.09 -16.71 -17.41
N LYS A 166 13.18 -17.92 -17.98
CA LYS A 166 12.18 -18.99 -17.78
C LYS A 166 11.94 -19.37 -16.31
N ASN A 167 12.97 -19.30 -15.47
CA ASN A 167 12.87 -19.54 -14.03
C ASN A 167 11.99 -18.48 -13.34
N TRP A 168 12.18 -17.19 -13.63
CA TRP A 168 11.37 -16.09 -13.09
C TRP A 168 9.92 -16.16 -13.58
N GLN A 169 9.73 -16.46 -14.87
CA GLN A 169 8.41 -16.76 -15.42
C GLN A 169 7.71 -17.90 -14.69
N SER A 170 8.46 -18.95 -14.30
CA SER A 170 7.91 -20.07 -13.54
C SER A 170 7.46 -19.64 -12.15
N LEU A 171 8.23 -18.80 -11.45
CA LEU A 171 7.84 -18.27 -10.14
C LEU A 171 6.58 -17.41 -10.21
N LEU A 172 6.48 -16.52 -11.21
CA LEU A 172 5.26 -15.72 -11.44
C LEU A 172 4.04 -16.60 -11.74
N ARG A 173 4.21 -17.65 -12.56
CA ARG A 173 3.12 -18.61 -12.83
C ARG A 173 2.69 -19.34 -11.58
N LYS A 174 3.64 -19.74 -10.71
CA LYS A 174 3.33 -20.40 -9.44
C LYS A 174 2.59 -19.47 -8.49
N SER A 175 2.95 -18.19 -8.41
CA SER A 175 2.20 -17.23 -7.59
C SER A 175 0.75 -17.07 -8.08
N ILE A 176 0.54 -17.05 -9.40
CA ILE A 176 -0.82 -16.96 -9.99
C ILE A 176 -1.59 -18.28 -9.85
N ALA A 177 -0.93 -19.43 -9.96
CA ALA A 177 -1.61 -20.73 -9.85
C ALA A 177 -2.05 -21.05 -8.41
N LEU A 178 -1.48 -20.39 -7.41
CA LEU A 178 -1.71 -20.65 -5.98
C LEU A 178 -2.50 -19.52 -5.30
N LEU A 179 -3.32 -18.77 -6.05
CA LEU A 179 -4.07 -17.62 -5.51
C LEU A 179 -5.00 -18.01 -4.36
N ASP A 180 -5.55 -19.23 -4.38
CA ASP A 180 -6.38 -19.79 -3.31
C ASP A 180 -5.61 -20.10 -2.01
N GLU A 181 -4.28 -20.12 -2.07
CA GLU A 181 -3.37 -20.22 -0.93
C GLU A 181 -2.48 -18.98 -0.84
N PRO A 182 -2.97 -17.86 -0.27
CA PRO A 182 -2.27 -16.59 -0.34
C PRO A 182 -0.83 -16.63 0.17
N THR A 183 -0.57 -17.36 1.26
CA THR A 183 0.78 -17.56 1.78
C THR A 183 1.70 -18.25 0.78
N SER A 184 1.25 -19.31 0.12
CA SER A 184 2.00 -20.04 -0.91
C SER A 184 2.21 -19.19 -2.17
N SER A 185 1.18 -18.45 -2.61
CA SER A 185 1.27 -17.49 -3.71
C SER A 185 2.35 -16.45 -3.45
N HIS A 186 2.25 -15.79 -2.29
CA HIS A 186 3.18 -14.78 -1.82
C HIS A 186 4.61 -15.28 -1.72
N GLN A 187 4.84 -16.49 -1.19
CA GLN A 187 6.20 -17.05 -1.10
C GLN A 187 6.85 -17.19 -2.48
N ASN A 188 6.11 -17.59 -3.52
CA ASN A 188 6.63 -17.66 -4.87
C ASN A 188 6.90 -16.27 -5.46
N PHE A 189 6.01 -15.30 -5.21
CA PHE A 189 6.20 -13.92 -5.64
C PHE A 189 7.39 -13.24 -4.94
N ARG A 190 7.53 -13.42 -3.63
CA ARG A 190 8.68 -12.94 -2.87
C ARG A 190 9.99 -13.55 -3.38
N LYS A 191 10.01 -14.85 -3.67
CA LYS A 191 11.17 -15.50 -4.30
C LYS A 191 11.50 -14.87 -5.66
N LEU A 192 10.48 -14.57 -6.48
CA LEU A 192 10.67 -13.85 -7.74
C LEU A 192 11.35 -12.50 -7.51
N VAL A 193 10.83 -11.67 -6.61
CA VAL A 193 11.42 -10.35 -6.28
C VAL A 193 12.88 -10.48 -5.87
N LEU A 194 13.20 -11.44 -4.99
CA LEU A 194 14.56 -11.69 -4.51
C LEU A 194 15.51 -12.21 -5.59
N GLU A 195 15.05 -13.04 -6.52
CA GLU A 195 15.88 -13.52 -7.61
C GLU A 195 16.19 -12.40 -8.62
N ILE A 196 15.21 -11.53 -8.91
CA ILE A 196 15.43 -10.38 -9.77
C ILE A 196 16.38 -9.38 -9.08
N SER A 197 16.21 -9.12 -7.79
CA SER A 197 17.06 -8.17 -7.05
C SER A 197 18.54 -8.57 -7.02
N LYS A 198 18.88 -9.85 -7.18
CA LYS A 198 20.28 -10.32 -7.29
C LYS A 198 20.97 -9.92 -8.60
N THR A 199 20.20 -9.56 -9.62
CA THR A 199 20.71 -9.20 -10.95
C THR A 199 20.79 -7.69 -11.18
N ILE A 200 20.39 -6.90 -10.19
CA ILE A 200 20.37 -5.44 -10.27
C ILE A 200 21.81 -4.90 -10.39
N GLY A 201 22.01 -4.00 -11.36
CA GLY A 201 23.24 -3.23 -11.49
C GLY A 201 23.20 -1.97 -10.63
N GLU A 202 24.36 -1.35 -10.42
CA GLU A 202 24.46 -0.09 -9.68
C GLU A 202 23.98 1.13 -10.48
N ASP A 203 23.80 0.99 -11.80
CA ASP A 203 23.37 2.08 -12.67
C ASP A 203 21.84 2.32 -12.63
N ASP A 204 21.45 3.59 -12.81
CA ASP A 204 20.06 4.03 -12.82
C ASP A 204 19.16 3.24 -13.77
N LYS A 205 19.68 2.86 -14.95
CA LYS A 205 18.88 2.19 -15.97
C LYS A 205 18.51 0.78 -15.52
N SER A 206 19.46 0.08 -14.90
CA SER A 206 19.24 -1.25 -14.32
C SER A 206 18.25 -1.20 -13.15
N GLN A 207 18.39 -0.22 -12.25
CA GLN A 207 17.48 -0.07 -11.10
C GLN A 207 16.05 0.30 -11.51
N VAL A 208 15.89 1.24 -12.44
CA VAL A 208 14.57 1.59 -13.01
C VAL A 208 13.93 0.37 -13.68
N ARG A 209 14.71 -0.40 -14.44
CA ARG A 209 14.23 -1.64 -15.07
C ARG A 209 13.78 -2.67 -14.03
N PHE A 210 14.53 -2.83 -12.93
CA PHE A 210 14.15 -3.69 -11.83
C PHE A 210 12.78 -3.29 -11.24
N ILE A 211 12.63 -2.03 -10.84
CA ILE A 211 11.38 -1.50 -10.26
C ILE A 211 10.19 -1.75 -11.21
N ASN A 212 10.35 -1.38 -12.49
CA ASN A 212 9.28 -1.54 -13.48
C ASN A 212 8.92 -3.01 -13.70
N THR A 213 9.91 -3.92 -13.70
CA THR A 213 9.68 -5.37 -13.86
C THR A 213 8.87 -5.92 -12.69
N ILE A 214 9.22 -5.54 -11.45
CA ILE A 214 8.45 -5.93 -10.26
C ILE A 214 7.04 -5.35 -10.31
N ASN A 215 6.89 -4.09 -10.71
CA ASN A 215 5.59 -3.44 -10.84
C ASN A 215 4.68 -4.17 -11.84
N ILE A 216 5.21 -4.54 -13.01
CA ILE A 216 4.47 -5.32 -14.02
C ILE A 216 4.07 -6.70 -13.46
N CYS A 217 5.00 -7.40 -12.81
CA CYS A 217 4.69 -8.69 -12.20
C CYS A 217 3.60 -8.58 -11.14
N LEU A 218 3.62 -7.51 -10.35
CA LEU A 218 2.60 -7.23 -9.33
C LEU A 218 1.25 -6.91 -9.96
N TRP A 219 1.21 -6.12 -11.04
CA TRP A 219 -0.01 -5.84 -11.80
C TRP A 219 -0.63 -7.11 -12.39
N ILE A 220 0.19 -8.00 -12.95
CA ILE A 220 -0.27 -9.29 -13.44
C ILE A 220 -0.89 -10.09 -12.29
N LEU A 221 -0.18 -10.25 -11.17
CA LEU A 221 -0.72 -10.97 -10.02
C LEU A 221 -2.04 -10.35 -9.54
N TYR A 222 -2.09 -9.02 -9.43
CA TYR A 222 -3.26 -8.28 -8.99
C TYR A 222 -4.48 -8.47 -9.90
N SER A 223 -4.31 -8.40 -11.22
CA SER A 223 -5.43 -8.59 -12.14
C SER A 223 -6.04 -9.99 -12.02
N TRP A 224 -5.21 -11.02 -11.88
CA TRP A 224 -5.69 -12.39 -11.65
C TRP A 224 -6.40 -12.53 -10.30
N CYS A 225 -5.88 -11.90 -9.24
CA CYS A 225 -6.57 -11.81 -7.95
C CYS A 225 -7.98 -11.19 -8.08
N ARG A 226 -8.15 -10.17 -8.92
CA ARG A 226 -9.46 -9.53 -9.14
C ARG A 226 -10.43 -10.42 -9.91
N ASP A 227 -9.93 -11.17 -10.89
CA ASP A 227 -10.74 -12.10 -11.67
C ASP A 227 -11.26 -13.27 -10.81
N GLU A 228 -10.41 -13.79 -9.91
CA GLU A 228 -10.78 -14.83 -8.92
C GLU A 228 -11.47 -14.26 -7.66
N ASN A 229 -11.69 -12.95 -7.59
CA ASN A 229 -12.27 -12.25 -6.44
C ASN A 229 -11.56 -12.55 -5.10
N ASN A 230 -10.22 -12.67 -5.14
CA ASN A 230 -9.36 -12.94 -4.00
C ASN A 230 -8.12 -12.03 -4.02
N ILE A 231 -8.20 -10.89 -3.32
CA ILE A 231 -7.16 -9.84 -3.32
C ILE A 231 -6.02 -10.16 -2.34
N GLU A 232 -6.18 -11.12 -1.43
CA GLU A 232 -5.26 -11.37 -0.32
C GLU A 232 -3.82 -11.60 -0.81
N SER A 233 -3.65 -12.44 -1.83
CA SER A 233 -2.36 -12.76 -2.44
C SER A 233 -1.65 -11.54 -3.02
N ALA A 234 -2.40 -10.63 -3.65
CA ALA A 234 -1.85 -9.39 -4.20
C ALA A 234 -1.45 -8.42 -3.09
N TYR A 235 -2.28 -8.28 -2.05
CA TYR A 235 -2.02 -7.36 -0.94
C TYR A 235 -0.69 -7.66 -0.23
N ILE A 236 -0.52 -8.90 0.25
CA ILE A 236 0.69 -9.30 0.98
C ILE A 236 1.94 -9.30 0.09
N SER A 237 1.77 -9.60 -1.20
CA SER A 237 2.86 -9.53 -2.19
C SER A 237 3.27 -8.09 -2.46
N ALA A 238 2.31 -7.16 -2.57
CA ALA A 238 2.55 -5.74 -2.80
C ALA A 238 3.33 -5.09 -1.65
N GLU A 239 2.96 -5.35 -0.39
CA GLU A 239 3.72 -4.85 0.77
C GLU A 239 5.16 -5.33 0.75
N SER A 240 5.38 -6.63 0.55
CA SER A 240 6.76 -7.14 0.50
C SER A 240 7.54 -6.56 -0.69
N ALA A 241 6.88 -6.35 -1.83
CA ALA A 241 7.52 -5.81 -3.02
C ALA A 241 8.05 -4.41 -2.77
N ILE A 242 7.25 -3.51 -2.19
CA ILE A 242 7.71 -2.14 -1.92
C ILE A 242 8.86 -2.11 -0.91
N LEU A 243 8.86 -2.99 0.09
CA LEU A 243 9.92 -3.09 1.09
C LEU A 243 11.23 -3.62 0.48
N TYR A 244 11.18 -4.73 -0.26
CA TYR A 244 12.36 -5.32 -0.90
C TYR A 244 12.93 -4.45 -2.02
N VAL A 245 12.06 -3.81 -2.79
CA VAL A 245 12.51 -2.88 -3.83
C VAL A 245 13.21 -1.69 -3.20
N TRP A 246 12.67 -1.13 -2.10
CA TRP A 246 13.32 -0.05 -1.37
C TRP A 246 14.69 -0.46 -0.83
N ASP A 247 14.79 -1.61 -0.16
CA ASP A 247 16.06 -2.17 0.36
C ASP A 247 17.16 -2.25 -0.71
N ALA A 248 16.77 -2.56 -1.94
CA ALA A 248 17.71 -2.73 -3.06
C ALA A 248 18.20 -1.41 -3.66
N ILE A 249 17.43 -0.32 -3.58
CA ILE A 249 17.72 0.94 -4.30
C ILE A 249 18.01 2.14 -3.39
N ASN A 250 17.82 2.01 -2.07
CA ASN A 250 17.86 3.12 -1.11
C ASN A 250 19.19 3.90 -1.02
N LYS A 251 20.33 3.33 -1.46
CA LYS A 251 21.66 3.94 -1.29
C LYS A 251 21.90 5.17 -2.15
N ASN A 252 21.39 5.19 -3.39
CA ASN A 252 21.66 6.23 -4.38
C ASN A 252 20.36 6.62 -5.11
N PHE A 253 19.36 7.05 -4.36
CA PHE A 253 18.01 7.26 -4.89
C PHE A 253 17.94 8.48 -5.83
N THR A 254 17.70 8.26 -7.12
CA THR A 254 17.65 9.33 -8.15
C THR A 254 16.23 9.70 -8.56
N LEU A 255 16.05 10.83 -9.24
CA LEU A 255 14.73 11.29 -9.73
C LEU A 255 14.06 10.29 -10.69
N LYS A 256 14.84 9.56 -11.50
CA LYS A 256 14.29 8.55 -12.41
C LYS A 256 13.76 7.34 -11.64
N GLN A 257 14.52 6.89 -10.64
CA GLN A 257 14.11 5.79 -9.75
C GLN A 257 12.89 6.20 -8.93
N LYS A 258 12.84 7.45 -8.47
CA LYS A 258 11.68 8.05 -7.79
C LYS A 258 10.39 7.88 -8.58
N ASN A 259 10.37 8.28 -9.85
CA ASN A 259 9.17 8.16 -10.68
C ASN A 259 8.69 6.71 -10.81
N SER A 260 9.60 5.77 -11.07
CA SER A 260 9.28 4.34 -11.15
C SER A 260 8.81 3.76 -9.81
N PHE A 261 9.41 4.19 -8.70
CA PHE A 261 9.03 3.71 -7.38
C PHE A 261 7.68 4.29 -6.92
N ASP A 262 7.38 5.54 -7.26
CA ASP A 262 6.06 6.15 -7.06
C ASP A 262 4.97 5.38 -7.82
N GLU A 263 5.25 4.89 -9.04
CA GLU A 263 4.33 4.01 -9.80
C GLU A 263 4.10 2.66 -9.10
N LEU A 264 5.15 2.07 -8.49
CA LEU A 264 5.01 0.85 -7.69
C LEU A 264 4.19 1.08 -6.42
N ILE A 265 4.44 2.18 -5.70
CA ILE A 265 3.64 2.58 -4.54
C ILE A 265 2.18 2.81 -4.93
N SER A 266 1.94 3.49 -6.06
CA SER A 266 0.58 3.69 -6.57
C SER A 266 -0.15 2.37 -6.79
N THR A 267 0.56 1.36 -7.31
CA THR A 267 0.01 0.01 -7.50
C THR A 267 -0.34 -0.65 -6.17
N TYR A 268 0.55 -0.57 -5.18
CA TYR A 268 0.27 -1.02 -3.82
C TYR A 268 -0.94 -0.30 -3.21
N GLN A 269 -1.03 1.02 -3.36
CA GLN A 269 -2.15 1.81 -2.84
C GLN A 269 -3.48 1.43 -3.49
N LYS A 270 -3.51 1.17 -4.80
CA LYS A 270 -4.71 0.66 -5.50
C LYS A 270 -5.16 -0.69 -4.95
N ILE A 271 -4.22 -1.62 -4.74
CA ILE A 271 -4.52 -2.94 -4.15
C ILE A 271 -5.08 -2.78 -2.72
N SER A 272 -4.47 -1.89 -1.93
CA SER A 272 -4.88 -1.59 -0.56
C SER A 272 -6.27 -0.94 -0.50
N GLU A 273 -6.54 0.01 -1.38
CA GLU A 273 -7.85 0.65 -1.54
C GLU A 273 -8.92 -0.38 -1.93
N GLU A 274 -8.65 -1.24 -2.92
CA GLU A 274 -9.61 -2.25 -3.36
C GLU A 274 -9.91 -3.27 -2.25
N TYR A 275 -8.88 -3.68 -1.49
CA TYR A 275 -9.05 -4.51 -0.30
C TYR A 275 -9.98 -3.86 0.72
N VAL A 276 -9.74 -2.59 1.08
CA VAL A 276 -10.60 -1.88 2.05
C VAL A 276 -12.02 -1.72 1.51
N GLN A 277 -12.18 -1.33 0.24
CA GLN A 277 -13.48 -1.07 -0.36
C GLN A 277 -14.34 -2.31 -0.57
N LYS A 278 -13.73 -3.44 -0.96
CA LYS A 278 -14.48 -4.67 -1.24
C LYS A 278 -14.58 -5.60 -0.04
N CYS A 279 -13.53 -5.72 0.75
CA CYS A 279 -13.46 -6.71 1.83
C CYS A 279 -13.92 -6.17 3.18
N ILE A 280 -13.79 -4.86 3.43
CA ILE A 280 -14.02 -4.29 4.77
C ILE A 280 -15.25 -3.40 4.82
N LEU A 281 -15.29 -2.32 4.02
CA LEU A 281 -16.35 -1.30 4.06
C LEU A 281 -17.78 -1.86 3.96
N PRO A 282 -18.09 -2.86 3.10
CA PRO A 282 -19.46 -3.36 2.97
C PRO A 282 -19.97 -4.08 4.22
N PHE A 283 -19.06 -4.59 5.07
CA PHE A 283 -19.39 -5.45 6.20
C PHE A 283 -19.18 -4.78 7.57
N CYS A 284 -18.38 -3.71 7.63
CA CYS A 284 -17.93 -3.10 8.87
C CYS A 284 -19.05 -2.64 9.82
N LYS A 285 -20.18 -2.18 9.27
CA LYS A 285 -21.33 -1.66 10.04
C LYS A 285 -22.11 -2.73 10.81
N ASN A 286 -22.01 -3.98 10.38
CA ASN A 286 -22.81 -5.07 10.91
C ASN A 286 -22.04 -5.81 12.01
N LEU A 287 -22.70 -6.01 13.15
CA LEU A 287 -22.14 -6.73 14.29
C LEU A 287 -21.65 -8.13 13.85
N HIS A 288 -20.38 -8.43 14.13
CA HIS A 288 -19.69 -9.69 13.79
C HIS A 288 -19.64 -10.07 12.30
N ALA A 289 -20.03 -9.21 11.36
CA ALA A 289 -20.04 -9.59 9.94
C ALA A 289 -18.63 -9.89 9.40
N ILE A 290 -17.63 -9.09 9.79
CA ILE A 290 -16.22 -9.34 9.43
C ILE A 290 -15.71 -10.61 10.11
N SER A 291 -15.99 -10.80 11.41
CA SER A 291 -15.67 -12.04 12.13
C SER A 291 -16.26 -13.28 11.42
N ARG A 292 -17.51 -13.18 10.93
CA ARG A 292 -18.17 -14.25 10.20
C ARG A 292 -17.54 -14.50 8.83
N ALA A 293 -17.10 -13.45 8.14
CA ALA A 293 -16.47 -13.54 6.82
C ALA A 293 -15.10 -14.24 6.85
N ILE A 294 -14.36 -14.15 7.96
CA ILE A 294 -13.09 -14.89 8.16
C ILE A 294 -13.32 -16.42 8.13
N ASN A 295 -14.55 -16.88 8.39
CA ASN A 295 -14.99 -18.27 8.22
C ASN A 295 -14.13 -19.32 8.97
N THR A 296 -13.63 -18.96 10.15
CA THR A 296 -12.99 -19.90 11.09
C THR A 296 -13.87 -20.12 12.32
N ARG A 297 -13.72 -21.27 12.97
CA ARG A 297 -14.38 -21.62 14.23
C ARG A 297 -13.47 -21.38 15.44
N CYS A 298 -12.19 -21.08 15.23
CA CYS A 298 -11.23 -20.86 16.30
C CYS A 298 -11.17 -19.38 16.70
N SER A 299 -11.31 -19.08 17.99
CA SER A 299 -11.23 -17.70 18.48
C SER A 299 -9.84 -17.08 18.29
N ILE A 300 -8.79 -17.91 18.28
CA ILE A 300 -7.41 -17.46 18.07
C ILE A 300 -7.23 -16.97 16.63
N ASP A 301 -7.72 -17.72 15.64
CA ASP A 301 -7.67 -17.31 14.23
C ASP A 301 -8.44 -16.01 14.00
N LEU A 302 -9.64 -15.90 14.57
CA LEU A 302 -10.45 -14.68 14.50
C LEU A 302 -9.70 -13.48 15.09
N ASN A 303 -9.11 -13.66 16.28
CA ASN A 303 -8.37 -12.60 16.95
C ASN A 303 -7.19 -12.13 16.10
N ILE A 304 -6.30 -13.05 15.72
CA ILE A 304 -5.11 -12.73 14.91
C ILE A 304 -5.51 -12.05 13.61
N LYS A 305 -6.53 -12.56 12.91
CA LYS A 305 -6.94 -12.00 11.62
C LYS A 305 -7.64 -10.65 11.76
N LEU A 306 -8.41 -10.41 12.83
CA LEU A 306 -9.03 -9.11 13.09
C LEU A 306 -7.98 -8.02 13.34
N PHE A 307 -6.94 -8.31 14.12
CA PHE A 307 -5.84 -7.36 14.34
C PHE A 307 -5.02 -7.13 13.05
N ASP A 308 -4.77 -8.17 12.24
CA ASP A 308 -4.18 -8.00 10.90
C ASP A 308 -5.05 -7.08 10.02
N ILE A 309 -6.38 -7.27 10.01
CA ILE A 309 -7.30 -6.39 9.28
C ILE A 309 -7.22 -4.94 9.79
N LEU A 310 -7.21 -4.75 11.12
CA LEU A 310 -7.10 -3.42 11.73
C LEU A 310 -5.82 -2.70 11.27
N GLY A 311 -4.67 -3.38 11.35
CA GLY A 311 -3.40 -2.83 10.89
C GLY A 311 -3.39 -2.49 9.40
N ARG A 312 -4.01 -3.32 8.55
CA ARG A 312 -4.11 -3.05 7.09
C ARG A 312 -4.96 -1.83 6.77
N VAL A 313 -6.10 -1.67 7.46
CA VAL A 313 -6.98 -0.51 7.32
C VAL A 313 -6.26 0.76 7.80
N ALA A 314 -5.54 0.67 8.91
CA ALA A 314 -4.73 1.78 9.41
C ALA A 314 -3.64 2.18 8.42
N ILE A 315 -2.85 1.24 7.89
CA ILE A 315 -1.81 1.53 6.89
C ILE A 315 -2.40 2.18 5.62
N HIS A 316 -3.59 1.78 5.18
CA HIS A 316 -4.24 2.47 4.06
C HIS A 316 -4.47 3.95 4.37
N ALA A 317 -4.97 4.26 5.57
CA ALA A 317 -5.12 5.64 6.02
C ALA A 317 -3.78 6.37 6.21
N GLU A 318 -2.71 5.71 6.66
CA GLU A 318 -1.38 6.32 6.80
C GLU A 318 -0.85 6.84 5.46
N TRP A 319 -1.07 6.08 4.38
CA TRP A 319 -0.70 6.54 3.04
C TRP A 319 -1.54 7.72 2.55
N LEU A 320 -2.83 7.78 2.90
CA LEU A 320 -3.69 8.92 2.61
C LEU A 320 -3.25 10.16 3.39
N LEU A 321 -2.97 10.02 4.69
CA LEU A 321 -2.47 11.08 5.55
C LEU A 321 -1.15 11.65 5.01
N TYR A 322 -0.22 10.76 4.66
CA TYR A 322 1.05 11.17 4.06
C TYR A 322 0.87 11.92 2.73
N ARG A 323 -0.05 11.46 1.86
CA ARG A 323 -0.39 12.19 0.61
C ARG A 323 -0.95 13.58 0.90
N LEU A 324 -1.81 13.72 1.91
CA LEU A 324 -2.36 14.99 2.34
C LEU A 324 -1.27 15.93 2.86
N GLN A 325 -0.40 15.44 3.75
CA GLN A 325 0.73 16.21 4.30
C GLN A 325 1.68 16.69 3.20
N LYS A 326 2.02 15.84 2.24
CA LYS A 326 2.84 16.22 1.08
C LYS A 326 2.15 17.29 0.23
N SER A 327 0.84 17.14 0.00
CA SER A 327 0.05 18.15 -0.72
C SER A 327 0.01 19.49 0.02
N HIS A 328 -0.07 19.50 1.36
CA HIS A 328 -0.01 20.74 2.14
C HIS A 328 1.37 21.42 2.09
N ILE A 329 2.45 20.66 1.94
CA ILE A 329 3.79 21.25 1.76
C ILE A 329 3.92 21.90 0.38
N GLU A 330 3.44 21.23 -0.67
CA GLU A 330 3.51 21.73 -2.05
C GLU A 330 2.51 22.88 -2.29
N PHE A 331 1.31 22.77 -1.70
CA PHE A 331 0.21 23.72 -1.81
C PHE A 331 -0.35 24.02 -0.41
N PRO A 332 0.28 24.95 0.33
CA PRO A 332 -0.17 25.31 1.67
C PRO A 332 -1.63 25.79 1.68
N PRO A 333 -2.47 25.32 2.61
CA PRO A 333 -3.88 25.67 2.66
C PRO A 333 -4.11 27.07 3.28
N SER A 334 -3.41 28.10 2.78
CA SER A 334 -3.48 29.47 3.32
C SER A 334 -4.86 30.12 3.14
N GLU A 335 -5.59 29.75 2.08
CA GLU A 335 -6.96 30.18 1.80
C GLU A 335 -7.98 29.04 2.02
N GLY A 336 -7.58 27.98 2.72
CA GLY A 336 -8.30 26.72 2.82
C GLY A 336 -7.74 25.64 1.89
N GLU A 337 -8.26 24.43 2.05
CA GLU A 337 -7.84 23.29 1.25
C GLU A 337 -8.43 23.33 -0.16
N ASN A 338 -7.62 22.89 -1.13
CA ASN A 338 -8.10 22.67 -2.49
C ASN A 338 -9.00 21.41 -2.59
N GLN A 339 -9.65 21.22 -3.73
CA GLN A 339 -10.58 20.11 -3.92
C GLN A 339 -9.94 18.72 -3.69
N GLU A 340 -8.71 18.50 -4.16
CA GLU A 340 -8.01 17.23 -3.98
C GLU A 340 -7.68 16.97 -2.50
N GLN A 341 -7.22 17.99 -1.79
CA GLN A 341 -6.93 17.93 -0.35
C GLN A 341 -8.20 17.59 0.45
N LEU A 342 -9.33 18.24 0.12
CA LEU A 342 -10.63 17.96 0.74
C LEU A 342 -11.09 16.52 0.45
N GLU A 343 -10.91 16.02 -0.78
CA GLU A 343 -11.23 14.64 -1.14
C GLU A 343 -10.40 13.63 -0.33
N ILE A 344 -9.09 13.85 -0.21
CA ILE A 344 -8.21 12.99 0.60
C ILE A 344 -8.61 13.05 2.07
N ARG A 345 -8.89 14.24 2.62
CA ARG A 345 -9.35 14.40 4.01
C ARG A 345 -10.66 13.63 4.26
N ASN A 346 -11.65 13.76 3.36
CA ASN A 346 -12.90 13.02 3.45
C ASN A 346 -12.69 11.50 3.40
N GLN A 347 -11.72 11.03 2.62
CA GLN A 347 -11.34 9.61 2.62
C GLN A 347 -10.75 9.19 3.96
N ILE A 348 -9.82 9.97 4.54
CA ILE A 348 -9.25 9.70 5.87
C ILE A 348 -10.37 9.62 6.91
N GLU A 349 -11.29 10.59 6.95
CA GLU A 349 -12.42 10.58 7.89
C GLU A 349 -13.32 9.34 7.73
N ARG A 350 -13.59 8.93 6.48
CA ARG A 350 -14.33 7.70 6.19
C ARG A 350 -13.61 6.46 6.71
N ILE A 351 -12.28 6.38 6.56
CA ILE A 351 -11.50 5.26 7.06
C ILE A 351 -11.40 5.29 8.59
N SER A 352 -11.21 6.45 9.21
CA SER A 352 -11.26 6.62 10.67
C SER A 352 -12.59 6.11 11.24
N LYS A 353 -13.72 6.47 10.63
CA LYS A 353 -15.02 5.91 11.01
C LYS A 353 -15.09 4.39 10.81
N THR A 354 -14.46 3.87 9.76
CA THR A 354 -14.40 2.43 9.50
C THR A 354 -13.61 1.71 10.59
N ILE A 355 -12.52 2.29 11.09
CA ILE A 355 -11.77 1.75 12.25
C ILE A 355 -12.66 1.70 13.48
N GLN A 356 -13.43 2.77 13.76
CA GLN A 356 -14.36 2.80 14.89
C GLN A 356 -15.47 1.74 14.78
N GLU A 357 -16.06 1.60 13.59
CA GLU A 357 -17.06 0.56 13.29
C GLU A 357 -16.44 -0.84 13.43
N LEU A 358 -15.21 -1.06 12.94
CA LEU A 358 -14.52 -2.33 13.00
C LEU A 358 -14.33 -2.79 14.46
N VAL A 359 -13.82 -1.90 15.30
CA VAL A 359 -13.61 -2.13 16.73
C VAL A 359 -14.94 -2.35 17.46
N SER A 360 -15.92 -1.46 17.29
CA SER A 360 -17.20 -1.54 18.00
C SER A 360 -18.04 -2.76 17.60
N LYS A 361 -17.91 -3.25 16.37
CA LYS A 361 -18.66 -4.41 15.86
C LYS A 361 -17.92 -5.74 16.03
N ASN A 362 -16.67 -5.74 16.50
CA ASN A 362 -15.88 -6.94 16.73
C ASN A 362 -15.16 -6.87 18.08
N PRO A 363 -15.82 -7.23 19.20
CA PRO A 363 -15.28 -7.13 20.56
C PRO A 363 -13.96 -7.89 20.81
N LEU A 364 -13.55 -8.81 19.93
CA LEU A 364 -12.22 -9.44 20.01
C LEU A 364 -11.08 -8.43 19.82
N LEU A 365 -11.33 -7.29 19.18
CA LEU A 365 -10.38 -6.17 19.09
C LEU A 365 -10.20 -5.41 20.42
N LEU A 366 -10.91 -5.84 21.47
CA LEU A 366 -10.70 -5.37 22.84
C LEU A 366 -9.86 -6.35 23.68
N SER A 367 -9.34 -7.42 23.08
CA SER A 367 -8.65 -8.49 23.82
C SER A 367 -7.49 -9.05 22.99
N PRO A 368 -6.36 -8.33 22.88
CA PRO A 368 -5.18 -8.83 22.18
C PRO A 368 -4.66 -10.12 22.83
N TYR A 369 -4.30 -11.11 22.02
CA TYR A 369 -3.68 -12.36 22.46
C TYR A 369 -2.15 -12.34 22.31
N LYS A 370 -1.64 -11.49 21.42
CA LYS A 370 -0.20 -11.29 21.19
C LYS A 370 0.20 -9.88 21.58
N ASP A 371 1.33 -9.75 22.25
CA ASP A 371 1.89 -8.45 22.64
C ASP A 371 2.19 -7.57 21.42
N ASP A 372 2.60 -8.20 20.30
CA ASP A 372 2.88 -7.49 19.05
C ASP A 372 1.62 -6.87 18.39
N GLN A 373 0.40 -7.23 18.83
CA GLN A 373 -0.84 -6.58 18.37
C GLN A 373 -0.93 -5.12 18.85
N ALA A 374 -0.07 -4.71 19.79
CA ALA A 374 0.17 -3.30 20.07
C ALA A 374 0.53 -2.51 18.81
N ILE A 375 1.20 -3.12 17.83
CA ILE A 375 1.55 -2.47 16.55
C ILE A 375 0.29 -2.06 15.80
N ASP A 376 -0.67 -2.97 15.67
CA ASP A 376 -1.93 -2.72 14.96
C ASP A 376 -2.79 -1.68 15.69
N ILE A 377 -2.77 -1.71 17.04
CA ILE A 377 -3.43 -0.72 17.90
C ILE A 377 -2.78 0.65 17.72
N SER A 378 -1.46 0.75 17.79
CA SER A 378 -0.72 2.00 17.63
C SER A 378 -0.94 2.62 16.25
N LEU A 379 -0.91 1.84 15.17
CA LEU A 379 -1.20 2.34 13.81
C LEU A 379 -2.62 2.92 13.72
N ALA A 380 -3.62 2.19 14.25
CA ALA A 380 -5.00 2.68 14.24
C ALA A 380 -5.19 3.92 15.13
N ALA A 381 -4.56 3.95 16.31
CA ALA A 381 -4.61 5.08 17.23
C ALA A 381 -3.95 6.33 16.62
N HIS A 382 -2.81 6.18 15.94
CA HIS A 382 -2.14 7.29 15.27
C HIS A 382 -3.05 8.00 14.26
N ILE A 383 -3.81 7.25 13.46
CA ILE A 383 -4.80 7.80 12.53
C ILE A 383 -5.97 8.49 13.26
N LEU A 384 -6.48 7.88 14.33
CA LEU A 384 -7.60 8.46 15.07
C LEU A 384 -7.20 9.78 15.75
N LEU A 385 -5.98 9.86 16.28
CA LEU A 385 -5.41 11.06 16.92
C LEU A 385 -5.21 12.25 15.98
N GLN A 386 -5.24 12.04 14.65
CA GLN A 386 -5.16 13.15 13.68
C GLN A 386 -6.38 14.07 13.71
N ASN A 387 -7.48 13.65 14.36
CA ASN A 387 -8.71 14.43 14.45
C ASN A 387 -9.34 14.25 15.83
N SER A 388 -9.39 15.32 16.61
CA SER A 388 -9.89 15.33 18.00
C SER A 388 -11.35 14.89 18.16
N ASN A 389 -12.15 14.90 17.07
CA ASN A 389 -13.49 14.32 17.09
C ASN A 389 -13.50 12.82 17.42
N ASN A 390 -12.36 12.13 17.25
CA ASN A 390 -12.21 10.72 17.55
C ASN A 390 -11.73 10.46 18.99
N ASP A 391 -11.31 11.48 19.74
CA ASP A 391 -10.66 11.31 21.05
C ASP A 391 -11.54 10.58 22.04
N VAL A 392 -12.85 10.91 22.07
CA VAL A 392 -13.82 10.25 22.96
C VAL A 392 -13.91 8.76 22.66
N PHE A 393 -13.97 8.39 21.38
CA PHE A 393 -13.99 6.98 20.99
C PHE A 393 -12.68 6.29 21.36
N LEU A 394 -11.54 6.92 21.07
CA LEU A 394 -10.23 6.34 21.32
C LEU A 394 -10.00 6.15 22.82
N GLN A 395 -10.36 7.13 23.66
CA GLN A 395 -10.32 7.01 25.12
C GLN A 395 -11.13 5.81 25.62
N ASP A 396 -12.37 5.64 25.15
CA ASP A 396 -13.22 4.50 25.51
C ASP A 396 -12.60 3.17 25.03
N TRP A 397 -12.08 3.14 23.80
CA TRP A 397 -11.46 1.94 23.25
C TRP A 397 -10.21 1.51 24.03
N ILE A 398 -9.28 2.43 24.31
CA ILE A 398 -8.04 2.15 25.06
C ILE A 398 -8.37 1.76 26.51
N LYS A 399 -9.36 2.40 27.14
CA LYS A 399 -9.82 2.01 28.48
C LYS A 399 -10.38 0.57 28.48
N ASN A 400 -11.30 0.25 27.58
CA ASN A 400 -11.86 -1.10 27.47
C ASN A 400 -10.80 -2.16 27.15
N LEU A 401 -9.80 -1.82 26.33
CA LEU A 401 -8.64 -2.67 26.07
C LEU A 401 -7.87 -2.95 27.35
N ALA A 402 -7.47 -1.90 28.08
CA ALA A 402 -6.74 -1.99 29.33
C ALA A 402 -7.48 -2.82 30.37
N ASP A 403 -8.76 -2.52 30.61
CA ASP A 403 -9.60 -3.24 31.57
C ASP A 403 -9.64 -4.74 31.26
N ARG A 404 -9.80 -5.10 29.98
CA ARG A 404 -9.86 -6.50 29.56
C ARG A 404 -8.53 -7.23 29.65
N ILE A 405 -7.42 -6.61 29.28
CA ILE A 405 -6.10 -7.27 29.39
C ILE A 405 -5.71 -7.44 30.86
N MET A 406 -5.98 -6.43 31.71
CA MET A 406 -5.71 -6.50 33.14
C MET A 406 -6.58 -7.55 33.82
N PHE A 407 -7.86 -7.59 33.47
CA PHE A 407 -8.78 -8.61 33.95
C PHE A 407 -8.38 -10.01 33.48
N ALA A 408 -8.11 -10.21 32.19
CA ALA A 408 -7.75 -11.51 31.64
C ALA A 408 -6.47 -12.06 32.28
N TYR A 409 -5.49 -11.18 32.52
CA TYR A 409 -4.28 -11.56 33.26
C TYR A 409 -4.63 -11.99 34.69
N LYS A 410 -5.37 -11.19 35.46
CA LYS A 410 -5.77 -11.48 36.87
C LYS A 410 -6.72 -12.68 37.02
N ALA A 411 -7.56 -12.94 36.03
CA ALA A 411 -8.54 -14.02 36.07
C ALA A 411 -7.87 -15.41 36.06
N HIS A 412 -6.66 -15.52 35.49
CA HIS A 412 -5.85 -16.75 35.48
C HIS A 412 -6.55 -17.97 34.85
N ILE A 413 -7.46 -17.76 33.89
CA ILE A 413 -8.15 -18.85 33.17
C ILE A 413 -8.04 -18.63 31.65
N PRO A 414 -6.86 -18.88 31.02
CA PRO A 414 -6.63 -18.63 29.59
C PRO A 414 -7.60 -19.35 28.63
N SER A 415 -8.14 -20.50 29.03
CA SER A 415 -9.15 -21.22 28.26
C SER A 415 -10.43 -20.41 28.03
N ILE A 416 -10.75 -19.48 28.94
CA ILE A 416 -11.92 -18.58 28.89
C ILE A 416 -11.49 -17.14 28.58
N TYR A 417 -10.52 -16.63 29.34
CA TYR A 417 -9.98 -15.27 29.28
C TYR A 417 -8.49 -15.32 28.91
N MET A 418 -8.22 -15.50 27.62
CA MET A 418 -6.86 -15.47 27.10
C MET A 418 -6.26 -14.07 27.29
N HIS A 419 -5.15 -13.98 28.02
CA HIS A 419 -4.39 -12.74 28.18
C HIS A 419 -3.33 -12.60 27.09
N THR A 420 -2.78 -11.40 26.99
CA THR A 420 -1.71 -11.06 26.05
C THR A 420 -0.45 -11.85 26.33
N THR A 421 0.15 -12.44 25.30
CA THR A 421 1.40 -13.23 25.41
C THR A 421 2.46 -12.76 24.42
N THR A 422 3.72 -13.08 24.70
CA THR A 422 4.85 -12.88 23.78
C THR A 422 4.93 -13.94 22.67
N LEU A 423 4.04 -14.94 22.69
CA LEU A 423 3.99 -16.03 21.71
C LEU A 423 3.63 -15.52 20.32
N ARG A 424 4.37 -15.97 19.30
CA ARG A 424 4.14 -15.59 17.91
C ARG A 424 3.53 -16.71 17.08
N ASN A 425 3.92 -17.96 17.35
CA ASN A 425 3.43 -19.14 16.65
C ASN A 425 1.98 -19.44 17.07
N TYR A 426 1.15 -19.75 16.09
CA TYR A 426 -0.23 -20.18 16.31
C TYR A 426 -0.31 -21.43 17.20
N GLU A 427 0.53 -22.43 16.93
CA GLU A 427 0.51 -23.72 17.63
C GLU A 427 0.81 -23.53 19.11
N GLU A 428 1.81 -22.71 19.45
CA GLU A 428 2.17 -22.41 20.85
C GLU A 428 1.03 -21.69 21.60
N ILE A 429 0.32 -20.78 20.93
CA ILE A 429 -0.83 -20.07 21.52
C ILE A 429 -1.98 -21.04 21.77
N LEU A 430 -2.23 -21.95 20.82
CA LEU A 430 -3.27 -22.97 20.94
C LEU A 430 -2.95 -23.95 22.07
N GLU A 431 -1.70 -24.41 22.16
CA GLU A 431 -1.22 -25.27 23.24
C GLU A 431 -1.39 -24.56 24.58
N TYR A 432 -0.88 -23.32 24.70
CA TYR A 432 -0.97 -22.56 25.93
C TYR A 432 -2.41 -22.32 26.39
N LYS A 433 -3.32 -22.04 25.46
CA LYS A 433 -4.74 -21.82 25.78
C LYS A 433 -5.41 -23.08 26.38
N ASN A 434 -4.91 -24.27 26.06
CA ASN A 434 -5.47 -25.54 26.51
C ASN A 434 -4.62 -26.25 27.58
N ASP A 435 -3.55 -25.62 28.08
CA ASP A 435 -2.62 -26.23 29.04
C ASP A 435 -3.06 -26.02 30.50
N ASP A 436 -3.33 -27.08 31.24
CA ASP A 436 -3.78 -26.99 32.65
C ASP A 436 -2.75 -26.34 33.61
N ASN A 437 -1.47 -26.16 33.21
CA ASN A 437 -0.41 -25.55 34.01
C ASN A 437 -0.23 -24.04 33.76
N HIS A 438 -1.32 -23.31 33.50
CA HIS A 438 -1.29 -21.91 33.13
C HIS A 438 -0.51 -21.00 34.08
N GLU A 439 -0.52 -21.27 35.39
CA GLU A 439 0.12 -20.42 36.41
C GLU A 439 1.64 -20.36 36.26
N LEU A 440 2.29 -21.51 35.98
CA LEU A 440 3.73 -21.61 35.76
C LEU A 440 4.17 -20.99 34.42
N LEU A 441 3.28 -21.05 33.43
CA LEU A 441 3.55 -20.57 32.07
C LEU A 441 3.21 -19.09 31.87
N ARG A 442 2.35 -18.51 32.72
CA ARG A 442 1.91 -17.11 32.62
C ARG A 442 3.09 -16.14 32.66
N GLU A 443 3.95 -16.24 33.67
CA GLU A 443 5.12 -15.36 33.78
C GLU A 443 6.09 -15.58 32.62
N LYS A 444 6.31 -16.84 32.22
CA LYS A 444 7.15 -17.20 31.06
C LYS A 444 6.68 -16.51 29.78
N TYR A 445 5.38 -16.46 29.52
CA TYR A 445 4.84 -15.87 28.29
C TYR A 445 4.53 -14.38 28.40
N THR A 446 4.80 -13.76 29.55
CA THR A 446 4.66 -12.31 29.80
C THR A 446 5.99 -11.68 30.27
N GLN A 447 7.13 -12.21 29.79
CA GLN A 447 8.46 -11.72 30.16
C GLN A 447 8.81 -10.35 29.53
N GLY A 448 8.10 -9.91 28.50
CA GLY A 448 8.31 -8.62 27.86
C GLY A 448 7.02 -8.07 27.27
N SER A 449 6.90 -6.75 27.23
CA SER A 449 5.73 -6.11 26.63
C SER A 449 6.05 -4.75 25.99
N ILE A 450 5.54 -4.57 24.78
CA ILE A 450 5.37 -3.27 24.13
C ILE A 450 3.92 -2.75 24.25
N LEU A 451 2.96 -3.62 24.58
CA LEU A 451 1.54 -3.26 24.69
C LEU A 451 1.25 -2.32 25.85
N TYR A 452 1.63 -2.68 27.08
CA TYR A 452 1.36 -1.80 28.24
C TYR A 452 2.02 -0.43 28.08
N PRO A 453 3.30 -0.32 27.65
CA PRO A 453 3.91 0.98 27.34
C PRO A 453 3.16 1.76 26.26
N ALA A 454 2.72 1.12 25.17
CA ALA A 454 1.94 1.79 24.13
C ALA A 454 0.62 2.36 24.67
N LEU A 455 -0.10 1.60 25.52
CA LEU A 455 -1.33 2.07 26.15
C LEU A 455 -1.07 3.23 27.13
N MET A 456 0.06 3.22 27.85
CA MET A 456 0.45 4.32 28.75
C MET A 456 0.72 5.62 27.98
N ILE A 457 1.43 5.55 26.84
CA ILE A 457 1.62 6.72 25.96
C ILE A 457 0.29 7.23 25.46
N LEU A 458 -0.58 6.35 24.95
CA LEU A 458 -1.88 6.77 24.43
C LEU A 458 -2.76 7.39 25.52
N ALA A 459 -2.76 6.83 26.74
CA ALA A 459 -3.47 7.40 27.88
C ALA A 459 -2.95 8.81 28.21
N GLU A 460 -1.64 9.02 28.19
CA GLU A 460 -1.03 10.32 28.42
C GLU A 460 -1.37 11.33 27.30
N THR A 461 -1.24 10.95 26.03
CA THR A 461 -1.59 11.80 24.88
C THR A 461 -3.07 12.23 24.94
N LEU A 462 -3.94 11.35 25.41
CA LEU A 462 -5.37 11.62 25.59
C LEU A 462 -5.71 12.30 26.92
N LYS A 463 -4.71 12.67 27.74
CA LYS A 463 -4.87 13.30 29.06
C LYS A 463 -5.71 12.49 30.06
N ASN A 464 -5.68 11.16 29.93
CA ASN A 464 -6.36 10.23 30.83
C ASN A 464 -5.41 9.73 31.92
N SER A 465 -5.18 10.58 32.92
CA SER A 465 -4.28 10.29 34.04
C SER A 465 -4.74 9.14 34.92
N GLU A 466 -6.06 8.92 35.05
CA GLU A 466 -6.65 7.80 35.79
C GLU A 466 -6.24 6.47 35.15
N LEU A 467 -6.49 6.31 33.84
CA LEU A 467 -6.12 5.10 33.10
C LEU A 467 -4.61 4.82 33.14
N LYS A 468 -3.79 5.86 33.04
CA LYS A 468 -2.34 5.71 33.17
C LYS A 468 -1.96 5.21 34.56
N ALA A 469 -2.55 5.78 35.61
CA ALA A 469 -2.31 5.34 36.98
C ALA A 469 -2.71 3.88 37.19
N ASP A 470 -3.87 3.46 36.70
CA ASP A 470 -4.35 2.07 36.76
C ASP A 470 -3.37 1.10 36.08
N LEU A 471 -2.89 1.45 34.88
CA LEU A 471 -1.90 0.64 34.15
C LEU A 471 -0.58 0.53 34.91
N VAL A 472 -0.11 1.63 35.51
CA VAL A 472 1.13 1.68 36.29
C VAL A 472 1.01 0.82 37.55
N GLU A 473 -0.08 0.97 38.31
CA GLU A 473 -0.37 0.16 39.49
C GLU A 473 -0.42 -1.33 39.11
N PHE A 474 -1.19 -1.66 38.07
CA PHE A 474 -1.30 -3.03 37.58
C PHE A 474 0.06 -3.65 37.24
N CYS A 475 0.90 -2.94 36.48
CA CYS A 475 2.22 -3.43 36.09
C CYS A 475 3.13 -3.62 37.32
N THR A 476 3.09 -2.69 38.27
CA THR A 476 3.88 -2.74 39.50
C THR A 476 3.51 -3.92 40.39
N GLU A 477 2.23 -4.23 40.48
CA GLU A 477 1.74 -5.31 41.32
C GLU A 477 1.88 -6.68 40.66
N ASN A 478 1.57 -6.79 39.37
CA ASN A 478 1.28 -8.06 38.70
C ASN A 478 2.33 -8.47 37.66
N LEU A 479 3.19 -7.54 37.20
CA LEU A 479 4.13 -7.72 36.10
C LEU A 479 5.58 -7.39 36.47
N LYS A 480 5.98 -7.61 37.72
CA LYS A 480 7.37 -7.35 38.18
C LYS A 480 8.43 -8.16 37.43
N HIS A 481 8.05 -9.31 36.86
CA HIS A 481 8.89 -10.16 36.02
C HIS A 481 8.96 -9.72 34.55
N CYS A 482 8.10 -8.77 34.13
CA CYS A 482 7.96 -8.33 32.75
C CYS A 482 8.88 -7.15 32.44
N THR A 483 9.63 -7.24 31.34
CA THR A 483 10.40 -6.13 30.79
C THR A 483 9.48 -5.25 29.92
N LEU A 484 9.09 -4.10 30.45
CA LEU A 484 8.34 -3.09 29.72
C LEU A 484 9.32 -2.23 28.90
N GLN A 485 9.09 -2.10 27.60
CA GLN A 485 10.04 -1.42 26.72
C GLN A 485 9.36 -0.64 25.59
N TYR A 486 9.95 0.51 25.26
CA TYR A 486 9.78 1.15 23.95
C TYR A 486 10.90 0.74 23.02
N TRP A 487 10.65 0.83 21.72
CA TRP A 487 11.63 0.49 20.71
C TRP A 487 11.89 1.69 19.81
N PHE A 488 13.17 1.91 19.50
CA PHE A 488 13.63 3.00 18.66
C PHE A 488 14.58 2.48 17.57
N PRO A 489 14.53 3.03 16.35
CA PRO A 489 15.53 2.73 15.34
C PRO A 489 16.91 3.25 15.77
N ASN A 490 17.94 2.43 15.56
CA ASN A 490 19.33 2.78 15.85
C ASN A 490 20.20 2.75 14.58
N HIS A 491 21.51 2.90 14.73
CA HIS A 491 22.45 2.95 13.61
C HIS A 491 22.47 1.69 12.72
N THR A 492 22.04 0.52 13.23
CA THR A 492 21.94 -0.72 12.43
C THR A 492 20.61 -0.83 11.66
N SER A 493 19.60 -0.07 12.07
CA SER A 493 18.24 -0.20 11.55
C SER A 493 18.15 -0.06 10.03
N GLU A 494 18.87 0.88 9.42
CA GLU A 494 18.83 1.08 7.95
C GLU A 494 19.14 -0.19 7.14
N SER A 495 20.02 -1.08 7.66
CA SER A 495 20.41 -2.30 6.95
C SER A 495 19.37 -3.42 7.02
N TYR A 496 18.45 -3.36 7.99
CA TYR A 496 17.58 -4.48 8.34
C TYR A 496 16.09 -4.13 8.34
N TYR A 497 15.72 -2.85 8.42
CA TYR A 497 14.33 -2.39 8.52
C TYR A 497 13.45 -2.92 7.39
N TYR A 498 13.98 -2.96 6.17
CA TYR A 498 13.18 -3.25 4.97
C TYR A 498 13.25 -4.71 4.53
N ASN A 499 14.16 -5.51 5.10
CA ASN A 499 14.42 -6.89 4.66
C ASN A 499 14.29 -7.95 5.77
N ASN A 500 14.27 -7.55 7.05
CA ASN A 500 14.16 -8.41 8.22
C ASN A 500 15.20 -9.54 8.29
N LYS A 501 16.45 -9.26 7.89
CA LYS A 501 17.55 -10.24 7.94
C LYS A 501 18.13 -10.43 9.35
N GLU A 502 18.17 -9.37 10.16
CA GLU A 502 18.69 -9.42 11.53
C GLU A 502 17.84 -8.56 12.48
N ILE A 503 17.98 -8.81 13.78
CA ILE A 503 17.37 -8.00 14.85
C ILE A 503 18.09 -6.64 14.89
N HIS A 504 17.31 -5.57 15.04
CA HIS A 504 17.83 -4.20 15.05
C HIS A 504 17.01 -3.27 15.96
N GLY A 505 17.49 -2.03 16.09
CA GLY A 505 16.92 -1.04 16.99
C GLY A 505 17.40 -1.18 18.43
N SER A 506 16.99 -0.22 19.26
CA SER A 506 17.33 -0.13 20.67
C SER A 506 16.05 -0.21 21.50
N ALA A 507 16.14 -0.87 22.65
CA ALA A 507 15.07 -0.91 23.63
C ALA A 507 15.33 0.14 24.72
N PHE A 508 14.31 0.94 25.02
CA PHE A 508 14.31 1.82 26.18
C PHE A 508 13.42 1.20 27.25
N SER A 509 14.06 0.73 28.32
CA SER A 509 13.41 0.09 29.45
C SER A 509 13.87 0.79 30.73
N GLU A 510 13.16 1.84 31.16
CA GLU A 510 13.42 2.46 32.46
C GLU A 510 12.40 1.98 33.49
N ILE A 511 12.84 0.99 34.28
CA ILE A 511 12.24 0.70 35.58
C ILE A 511 12.96 1.59 36.58
N THR A 512 12.42 2.77 36.87
CA THR A 512 12.74 3.43 38.14
C THR A 512 11.66 3.10 39.16
N GLU A 513 12.03 2.97 40.43
CA GLU A 513 11.14 2.57 41.53
C GLU A 513 9.91 3.48 41.71
N THR A 514 9.82 4.62 41.01
CA THR A 514 8.79 5.64 41.23
C THR A 514 8.10 6.19 39.97
N GLN A 515 8.60 5.94 38.75
CA GLN A 515 7.94 6.41 37.52
C GLN A 515 8.14 5.41 36.36
N TYR A 516 7.03 4.83 35.88
CA TYR A 516 7.01 4.15 34.58
C TYR A 516 6.99 5.25 33.52
N PHE A 517 8.18 5.58 33.01
CA PHE A 517 8.39 6.36 31.79
C PHE A 517 7.92 7.83 31.82
N SER A 518 8.86 8.76 31.92
CA SER A 518 8.59 10.19 31.75
C SER A 518 8.56 10.55 30.25
N ILE A 519 7.52 11.26 29.81
CA ILE A 519 7.39 11.72 28.42
C ILE A 519 8.59 12.58 27.97
N PRO A 520 9.12 13.50 28.79
CA PRO A 520 10.37 14.19 28.47
C PRO A 520 11.52 13.26 28.07
N ASP A 521 11.70 12.13 28.77
CA ASP A 521 12.79 11.19 28.49
C ASP A 521 12.54 10.43 27.18
N ILE A 522 11.29 10.05 26.91
CA ILE A 522 10.88 9.45 25.62
C ILE A 522 11.14 10.43 24.47
N LEU A 523 10.75 11.70 24.63
CA LEU A 523 10.97 12.73 23.61
C LEU A 523 12.46 13.03 23.42
N LEU A 524 13.25 12.97 24.49
CA LEU A 524 14.71 13.08 24.43
C LEU A 524 15.33 11.91 23.66
N GLU A 525 14.89 10.68 23.98
CA GLU A 525 15.34 9.47 23.29
C GLU A 525 14.99 9.54 21.79
N CYS A 526 13.77 9.96 21.44
CA CYS A 526 13.37 10.23 20.05
C CYS A 526 14.34 11.21 19.37
N LYS A 527 14.65 12.35 20.01
CA LYS A 527 15.56 13.37 19.48
C LYS A 527 17.00 12.86 19.30
N SER A 528 17.41 11.89 20.12
CA SER A 528 18.75 11.28 20.06
C SER A 528 18.85 10.10 19.10
N SER A 529 17.71 9.55 18.66
CA SER A 529 17.66 8.34 17.85
C SER A 529 18.09 8.59 16.39
N SER A 530 18.31 7.51 15.65
CA SER A 530 18.77 7.58 14.26
C SER A 530 17.63 7.55 13.22
N ILE A 531 16.39 7.91 13.57
CA ILE A 531 15.28 7.81 12.60
C ILE A 531 15.49 8.70 11.37
N ASP A 532 16.00 9.92 11.57
CA ASP A 532 16.25 10.88 10.49
C ASP A 532 17.36 10.40 9.54
N ASN A 533 18.17 9.45 9.99
CA ASN A 533 19.20 8.84 9.16
C ASN A 533 18.67 7.79 8.20
N LEU A 534 17.46 7.27 8.43
CA LEU A 534 16.85 6.24 7.58
C LEU A 534 16.54 6.81 6.20
N SER A 535 16.88 6.05 5.17
CA SER A 535 16.69 6.47 3.77
C SER A 535 15.24 6.80 3.45
N ALA A 536 14.29 6.03 3.97
CA ALA A 536 12.87 6.28 3.80
C ALA A 536 12.46 7.65 4.33
N ILE A 537 12.98 8.11 5.47
CA ILE A 537 12.71 9.47 5.98
C ILE A 537 13.36 10.52 5.07
N LYS A 538 14.66 10.35 4.77
CA LYS A 538 15.44 11.32 3.96
C LYS A 538 14.84 11.58 2.58
N TYR A 539 14.35 10.54 1.91
CA TYR A 539 13.73 10.65 0.58
C TYR A 539 12.23 10.91 0.65
N GLY A 540 11.67 11.07 1.85
CA GLY A 540 10.30 11.46 2.09
C GLY A 540 9.29 10.31 2.03
N TYR A 541 9.68 9.04 2.10
CA TYR A 541 8.79 7.86 2.11
C TYR A 541 8.54 7.30 3.52
N ALA A 542 8.30 8.17 4.52
CA ALA A 542 8.10 7.77 5.91
C ALA A 542 7.10 6.61 6.15
N PRO A 543 5.95 6.51 5.42
CA PRO A 543 5.01 5.40 5.58
C PRO A 543 5.61 4.01 5.32
N LEU A 544 6.73 3.89 4.60
CA LEU A 544 7.42 2.60 4.43
C LEU A 544 7.86 2.00 5.77
N LEU A 545 8.23 2.83 6.75
CA LEU A 545 8.59 2.37 8.08
C LEU A 545 7.38 1.78 8.81
N LEU A 546 6.19 2.36 8.63
CA LEU A 546 4.95 1.84 9.21
C LEU A 546 4.52 0.54 8.53
N VAL A 547 4.65 0.45 7.20
CA VAL A 547 4.43 -0.80 6.46
C VAL A 547 5.38 -1.90 6.96
N ALA A 548 6.67 -1.61 7.09
CA ALA A 548 7.65 -2.57 7.63
C ALA A 548 7.33 -2.97 9.08
N SER A 549 6.91 -2.02 9.92
CA SER A 549 6.51 -2.30 11.31
C SER A 549 5.34 -3.29 11.36
N ARG A 550 4.31 -3.08 10.53
CA ARG A 550 3.17 -4.00 10.41
C ARG A 550 3.59 -5.35 9.84
N HIS A 551 4.35 -5.34 8.74
CA HIS A 551 4.69 -6.53 7.95
C HIS A 551 5.68 -7.46 8.67
N TYR A 552 6.71 -6.90 9.31
CA TYR A 552 7.75 -7.66 10.02
C TYR A 552 7.54 -7.72 11.55
N ARG A 553 6.50 -7.06 12.06
CA ARG A 553 6.15 -6.96 13.49
C ARG A 553 7.22 -6.25 14.32
N TYR A 554 7.76 -5.14 13.81
CA TYR A 554 8.53 -4.19 14.60
C TYR A 554 7.59 -3.22 15.33
N PRO A 555 7.89 -2.81 16.56
CA PRO A 555 7.09 -1.79 17.23
C PRO A 555 7.06 -0.49 16.42
N VAL A 556 5.93 0.21 16.43
CA VAL A 556 5.79 1.49 15.72
C VAL A 556 6.75 2.51 16.33
N PRO A 557 7.62 3.17 15.55
CA PRO A 557 8.52 4.20 16.09
C PRO A 557 7.72 5.34 16.73
N LEU A 558 8.04 5.68 17.99
CA LEU A 558 7.34 6.76 18.70
C LEU A 558 7.51 8.14 18.07
N HIS A 559 8.50 8.31 17.19
CA HIS A 559 8.69 9.49 16.34
C HIS A 559 7.44 9.89 15.56
N PHE A 560 6.58 8.93 15.18
CA PHE A 560 5.32 9.26 14.51
C PHE A 560 4.31 9.94 15.45
N PHE A 561 4.47 9.80 16.76
CA PHE A 561 3.60 10.40 17.77
C PHE A 561 4.16 11.68 18.37
N THR A 562 5.44 12.05 18.13
CA THR A 562 6.10 13.14 18.87
C THR A 562 5.39 14.48 18.70
N ALA A 563 4.95 14.82 17.49
CA ALA A 563 4.23 16.07 17.23
C ALA A 563 2.90 16.14 18.01
N ILE A 564 2.14 15.03 18.03
CA ILE A 564 0.86 14.93 18.75
C ILE A 564 1.09 15.01 20.26
N ILE A 565 2.14 14.35 20.76
CA ILE A 565 2.52 14.38 22.17
C ILE A 565 2.94 15.79 22.58
N GLU A 566 3.81 16.45 21.81
CA GLU A 566 4.25 17.83 22.07
C GLU A 566 3.05 18.81 22.06
N ASP A 567 2.14 18.71 21.08
CA ASP A 567 0.91 19.51 21.04
C ASP A 567 -0.01 19.26 22.24
N SER A 568 -0.07 18.01 22.74
CA SER A 568 -0.88 17.68 23.92
C SER A 568 -0.33 18.31 25.22
N LEU A 569 0.99 18.51 25.31
CA LEU A 569 1.68 19.11 26.45
C LEU A 569 1.62 20.64 26.46
N ASP A 570 1.51 21.28 25.29
CA ASP A 570 1.39 22.74 25.15
C ASP A 570 0.00 23.23 25.59
N THR A 571 -0.20 23.42 26.90
CA THR A 571 -1.45 23.92 27.50
C THR A 571 -1.78 25.40 27.17
N ASN A 572 -1.00 26.07 26.33
CA ASN A 572 -1.14 27.51 26.02
C ASN A 572 -1.74 27.82 24.65
N LYS A 573 -2.23 26.81 23.90
CA LYS A 573 -3.04 27.02 22.69
C LYS A 573 -4.48 26.55 22.94
N LEU A 574 -5.27 27.39 23.61
CA LEU A 574 -6.73 27.36 23.62
C LEU A 574 -7.25 28.70 23.10
#